data_AF-A0A1V5XRL7-F1
#
_entry.id   AF-A0A1V5XRL7-F1
#
_cell.length_a   1.000
_cell.length_b   1.000
_cell.length_c   1.000
_cell.angle_alpha   90.00
_cell.angle_beta   90.00
_cell.angle_gamma   90.00
#
_symmetry.space_group_name_H-M   'P 1'
#
loop_
_entity.id
_entity.type
_entity.pdbx_description
1 polymer ?
#
loop_
_entity_poly.entity_id
_entity_poly.type
_entity_poly.pdbx_seq_one_letter_code
_entity_poly.pdbx_strand_id
1 'polypeptide(L)' 'MPNHETLKQLCYDELGTLKTKPECRAAMINHMILEEMLDIDEAEDTAEKTLQLLNLWVEEETPEPAKPEASA' A
#
# COMPACT_ATOMS: atom_id res chain seq x y z
N MET A 1 -6.47 -13.73 11.73
CA MET A 1 -6.00 -13.22 10.43
C MET A 1 -6.24 -11.74 10.45
N PRO A 2 -5.20 -10.91 10.22
CA PRO A 2 -5.31 -9.46 10.27
C PRO A 2 -6.40 -9.00 9.30
N ASN A 3 -7.24 -8.07 9.75
CA ASN A 3 -8.37 -7.63 8.95
C ASN A 3 -7.88 -6.66 7.85
N HIS A 4 -7.78 -7.16 6.62
CA HIS A 4 -7.21 -6.42 5.49
C HIS A 4 -7.93 -5.09 5.20
N GLU A 5 -9.22 -4.99 5.52
CA GLU A 5 -9.99 -3.74 5.39
C GLU A 5 -9.52 -2.67 6.39
N THR A 6 -9.23 -3.07 7.64
CA THR A 6 -8.67 -2.18 8.66
C THR A 6 -7.27 -1.73 8.26
N LEU A 7 -6.44 -2.65 7.79
CA LEU A 7 -5.09 -2.31 7.31
C LEU A 7 -5.12 -1.37 6.10
N LYS A 8 -6.08 -1.57 5.19
CA LYS A 8 -6.29 -0.68 4.04
C LYS A 8 -6.67 0.74 4.50
N GLN A 9 -7.51 0.89 5.52
CA GLN A 9 -7.90 2.21 6.05
C GLN A 9 -6.72 2.99 6.61
N LEU A 10 -5.72 2.32 7.19
CA LEU A 10 -4.51 2.98 7.74
C LEU A 10 -3.69 3.71 6.67
N CYS A 11 -3.84 3.29 5.42
CA CYS A 11 -3.14 3.83 4.27
C CYS A 11 -3.77 5.10 3.71
N TYR A 12 -4.94 5.51 4.22
CA TYR A 12 -5.58 6.77 3.90
C TYR A 12 -5.38 7.78 5.02
N ASP A 13 -5.33 9.07 4.67
CA ASP A 13 -5.32 10.17 5.62
C ASP A 13 -6.75 10.59 6.01
N GLU A 14 -6.85 11.62 6.85
CA GLU A 14 -8.12 12.21 7.31
C GLU A 14 -8.97 12.83 6.19
N LEU A 15 -8.35 13.17 5.05
CA LEU A 15 -9.04 13.64 3.84
C LEU A 15 -9.42 12.49 2.90
N GLY A 16 -9.11 11.24 3.26
CA GLY A 16 -9.31 10.07 2.42
C GLY A 16 -8.31 9.96 1.27
N THR A 17 -7.19 10.68 1.33
CA THR A 17 -6.11 10.61 0.34
C THR A 17 -5.19 9.45 0.66
N LEU A 18 -4.77 8.70 -0.36
CA LEU A 18 -3.80 7.63 -0.20
C LEU A 18 -2.44 8.23 0.21
N LYS A 19 -1.93 7.80 1.37
CA LYS A 19 -0.60 8.20 1.86
C LYS A 19 0.50 7.61 0.97
N THR A 20 1.75 7.98 1.22
CA THR A 20 2.86 7.33 0.52
C THR A 20 2.99 5.86 0.96
N LYS A 21 3.51 5.00 0.07
CA LYS A 21 3.80 3.59 0.36
C LYS A 21 4.57 3.38 1.69
N PRO A 22 5.65 4.11 2.00
CA PRO A 22 6.34 3.94 3.28
C PRO A 22 5.49 4.35 4.49
N GLU A 23 4.64 5.36 4.38
CA GLU A 23 3.75 5.77 5.47
C GLU A 23 2.67 4.73 5.76
N CYS A 24 2.03 4.20 4.72
CA CYS A 24 1.07 3.10 4.86
C CYS A 24 1.75 1.86 5.47
N ARG A 25 2.94 1.48 4.97
CA ARG A 25 3.72 0.36 5.53
C ARG A 25 3.97 0.54 7.03
N ALA A 26 4.45 1.71 7.43
CA ALA A 26 4.71 2.01 8.83
C ALA A 26 3.43 1.97 9.68
N ALA A 27 2.32 2.50 9.17
CA ALA A 27 1.04 2.48 9.87
C ALA A 27 0.52 1.05 10.08
N MET A 28 0.63 0.18 9.07
CA MET A 28 0.24 -1.23 9.16
C MET A 28 1.10 -1.99 10.18
N ILE A 29 2.44 -1.82 10.12
CA ILE A 29 3.37 -2.43 11.06
C ILE A 29 3.05 -2.00 12.49
N ASN A 30 2.87 -0.70 12.72
CA ASN A 30 2.56 -0.16 14.05
C ASN A 30 1.24 -0.72 14.58
N HIS A 31 0.20 -0.83 13.75
CA HIS A 31 -1.06 -1.42 14.16
C HIS A 31 -0.91 -2.89 14.56
N MET A 32 -0.17 -3.68 13.77
CA MET A 32 0.06 -5.09 14.04
C MET A 32 0.87 -5.33 15.32
N ILE A 33 1.90 -4.51 15.58
CA ILE A 33 2.71 -4.61 16.79
C ILE A 33 1.90 -4.21 18.04
N LEU A 34 1.12 -3.12 17.94
CA LEU A 34 0.45 -2.54 19.11
C LEU A 34 -0.87 -3.24 19.44
N GLU A 35 -1.68 -3.56 18.43
CA GLU A 35 -3.03 -4.10 18.61
C GLU A 35 -3.06 -5.62 18.54
N GLU A 36 -2.26 -6.21 17.66
CA GLU A 36 -2.21 -7.68 17.47
C GLU A 36 -1.01 -8.32 18.19
N MET A 37 -0.16 -7.52 18.86
CA MET A 37 1.02 -7.96 19.59
C MET A 37 1.98 -8.83 18.75
N LEU A 38 2.04 -8.56 17.44
CA LEU A 38 2.94 -9.24 16.53
C LEU A 38 4.39 -8.79 16.79
N ASP A 39 5.33 -9.73 16.64
CA ASP A 39 6.75 -9.40 16.59
C ASP A 39 7.05 -8.51 15.38
N ILE A 40 8.07 -7.67 15.50
CA ILE A 40 8.42 -6.69 14.47
C ILE A 40 8.67 -7.38 13.12
N ASP A 41 9.45 -8.48 13.13
CA ASP A 41 9.77 -9.23 11.91
C ASP A 41 8.50 -9.80 11.24
N GLU A 42 7.56 -10.32 12.03
CA GLU A 42 6.30 -10.90 11.52
C GLU A 42 5.35 -9.82 11.00
N ALA A 43 5.30 -8.67 11.68
CA ALA A 43 4.54 -7.50 11.26
C ALA A 43 5.09 -6.91 9.96
N GLU A 44 6.42 -6.84 9.79
CA GLU A 44 7.04 -6.35 8.55
C GLU A 44 6.71 -7.25 7.35
N ASP A 45 6.85 -8.56 7.49
CA ASP A 45 6.52 -9.54 6.44
C ASP A 45 5.02 -9.49 6.09
N THR A 46 4.16 -9.42 7.11
CA THR A 46 2.71 -9.33 6.91
C THR A 46 2.32 -8.02 6.22
N ALA A 47 2.90 -6.89 6.62
CA ALA A 47 2.62 -5.59 6.01
C ALA A 47 3.03 -5.59 4.54
N GLU A 48 4.19 -6.15 4.20
CA GLU A 48 4.66 -6.22 2.82
C GLU A 48 3.75 -7.10 1.95
N LYS A 49 3.34 -8.27 2.45
CA LYS A 49 2.37 -9.13 1.76
C LYS A 49 1.03 -8.45 1.56
N THR A 50 0.51 -7.78 2.60
CA THR A 50 -0.76 -7.06 2.49
C THR A 50 -0.65 -5.88 1.53
N LEU A 51 0.46 -5.14 1.52
CA LEU A 51 0.70 -4.07 0.54
C LEU A 51 0.67 -4.56 -0.91
N GLN A 52 1.30 -5.72 -1.17
CA GLN A 52 1.27 -6.35 -2.49
C GLN A 52 -0.15 -6.80 -2.86
N LEU A 53 -0.88 -7.41 -1.92
CA LEU A 53 -2.26 -7.86 -2.12
C LEU A 53 -3.23 -6.70 -2.38
N LEU A 54 -3.04 -5.58 -1.70
CA LEU A 54 -3.93 -4.42 -1.81
C LEU A 54 -3.72 -3.66 -3.13
N ASN A 55 -2.58 -3.85 -3.81
CA ASN A 55 -2.25 -3.28 -5.12
C ASN A 55 -2.56 -1.77 -5.24
N LEU A 56 -2.38 -1.03 -4.14
CA LEU A 56 -2.76 0.38 -4.03
C LEU A 56 -1.76 1.31 -4.70
N TRP A 57 -0.51 0.88 -4.82
CA TRP A 57 0.54 1.53 -5.58
C TRP A 57 0.93 0.60 -6.72
N VAL A 58 0.05 0.52 -7.72
CA VAL A 58 0.45 0.06 -9.05
C VAL A 58 1.50 1.07 -9.50
N GLU A 59 2.75 0.63 -9.69
CA GLU A 59 3.66 1.39 -10.52
C GLU A 59 2.93 1.56 -11.85
N GLU A 60 2.45 2.78 -12.16
CA GLU A 60 1.92 3.07 -13.48
C GLU A 60 2.92 2.49 -14.47
N GLU A 61 2.48 1.48 -15.24
CA GLU A 61 3.10 1.20 -16.52
C GLU A 61 2.99 2.54 -17.24
N THR A 62 4.08 3.33 -17.23
CA THR A 62 4.14 4.63 -17.87
C THR A 62 3.53 4.43 -19.26
N PRO A 63 2.44 5.12 -19.62
CA PRO A 63 1.90 4.97 -20.95
C PRO A 63 3.04 5.32 -21.91
N GLU A 64 3.46 4.35 -22.72
CA GLU A 64 4.43 4.59 -23.78
C GLU A 64 3.98 5.86 -24.51
N PRO A 65 4.88 6.84 -24.72
CA PRO A 65 4.48 8.09 -25.34
C PRO A 65 3.88 7.77 -26.70
N ALA A 66 2.59 8.06 -26.85
CA ALA A 66 1.87 7.94 -28.10
C ALA A 66 2.70 8.62 -29.19
N LYS A 67 3.31 7.81 -30.07
CA LYS A 67 3.94 8.33 -31.29
C LYS A 67 2.86 9.13 -32.02
N PRO A 68 3.11 10.42 -32.32
CA PRO A 68 2.14 11.22 -33.04
C PRO A 68 1.93 10.60 -34.43
N GLU A 69 0.66 10.55 -34.79
CA GLU A 69 0.13 10.48 -36.14
C GLU A 69 1.14 10.94 -37.20
N ALA A 70 1.49 10.03 -38.12
CA ALA A 70 1.99 10.40 -39.43
C ALA A 70 0.98 9.85 -40.45
N SER A 71 0.06 10.71 -40.85
CA SER A 71 -0.68 10.60 -42.09
C SER A 71 0.28 10.36 -43.26
N ALA A 72 0.00 9.33 -44.07
CA ALA A 72 0.28 9.27 -45.51
C ALA A 72 -0.53 8.13 -46.14
#